data_AF-A0A484ZSY6-F1
#
_entry.id   AF-A0A484ZSY6-F1
#
_cell.length_a   1.000
_cell.length_b   1.000
_cell.length_c   1.000
_cell.angle_alpha   90.00
_cell.angle_beta   90.00
_cell.angle_gamma   90.00
#
_symmetry.space_group_name_H-M   'P 1'
#
loop_
_entity.id
_entity.type
_entity.pdbx_description
1 polymer ?
#
loop_
_entity_poly.entity_id
_entity_poly.type
_entity_poly.pdbx_seq_one_letter_code
_entity_poly.pdbx_strand_id
1 'polypeptide(L)' 'MFGRVLLNWMPGLKSLLAYDRRWLKPDIKAGLSVAAVALPVAIAYAELAGVGAIVGLYSCILP' A
#
# COMPACT_ATOMS: atom_id res chain seq x y z
N MET A 1 22.71 -2.45 -21.42
CA MET A 1 22.10 -3.73 -20.98
C MET A 1 21.68 -3.73 -19.51
N PHE A 2 22.50 -3.20 -18.58
CA PHE A 2 22.22 -3.20 -17.13
C PHE A 2 20.87 -2.58 -16.70
N GLY A 3 20.47 -1.44 -17.27
CA GLY A 3 19.21 -0.77 -16.88
C GLY A 3 17.92 -1.58 -17.17
N ARG A 4 17.92 -2.44 -18.19
CA ARG A 4 16.78 -3.32 -18.51
C ARG A 4 16.66 -4.49 -17.54
N VAL A 5 17.78 -5.04 -17.06
CA VAL A 5 17.78 -6.11 -16.06
C VAL A 5 17.23 -5.58 -14.73
N LEU A 6 17.67 -4.38 -14.31
CA LEU A 6 17.18 -3.76 -13.07
C LEU A 6 15.67 -3.50 -13.09
N LEU A 7 15.14 -3.01 -14.22
CA LEU A 7 13.69 -2.80 -14.40
C LEU A 7 12.89 -4.11 -14.43
N ASN A 8 13.50 -5.23 -14.81
CA ASN A 8 12.84 -6.55 -14.78
C ASN A 8 12.76 -7.13 -13.36
N TRP A 9 13.72 -6.82 -12.49
CA TRP A 9 13.69 -7.23 -11.07
C TRP A 9 12.84 -6.30 -10.20
N MET A 10 12.57 -5.07 -10.67
CA MET A 10 11.80 -4.06 -9.94
C MET A 10 10.67 -3.48 -10.82
N PRO A 11 9.60 -4.26 -11.10
CA PRO A 11 8.53 -3.83 -12.02
C PRO A 11 7.84 -2.54 -11.55
N GLY A 12 7.75 -2.31 -10.23
CA GLY A 12 7.20 -1.08 -9.65
C GLY A 12 8.00 0.19 -10.01
N LEU A 13 9.32 0.07 -10.18
CA LEU A 13 10.17 1.21 -10.55
C LEU A 13 9.86 1.70 -11.96
N LYS A 14 9.55 0.78 -12.89
CA LYS A 14 9.12 1.12 -14.25
C LYS A 14 7.80 1.90 -14.25
N SER A 15 6.85 1.49 -13.40
CA SER A 15 5.57 2.19 -13.23
C SER A 15 5.77 3.60 -12.66
N LEU A 16 6.62 3.72 -11.63
CA LEU A 16 6.92 5.00 -10.98
C LEU A 16 7.60 6.00 -11.94
N LEU A 17 8.53 5.54 -12.78
CA LEU A 17 9.19 6.38 -13.78
C LEU A 17 8.25 6.85 -14.90
N ALA A 18 7.18 6.10 -15.17
CA ALA A 18 6.14 6.45 -16.15
C ALA A 18 4.92 7.14 -15.52
N TYR A 19 5.00 7.54 -14.25
CA TYR A 19 3.87 8.08 -13.50
C TYR A 19 3.45 9.46 -14.00
N ASP A 20 2.19 9.61 -14.41
CA ASP A 20 1.62 10.90 -14.79
C ASP A 20 1.11 11.65 -13.55
N ARG A 21 1.56 12.90 -13.38
CA ARG A 21 1.12 13.77 -12.28
C ARG A 21 -0.39 14.00 -12.24
N ARG A 22 -1.09 13.82 -13.36
CA ARG A 22 -2.56 13.90 -13.43
C ARG A 22 -3.25 12.82 -12.59
N TRP A 23 -2.59 11.69 -12.35
CA TRP A 23 -3.11 10.58 -11.54
C TRP A 23 -3.00 10.82 -10.04
N LEU A 24 -2.19 11.78 -9.60
CA LEU A 24 -1.99 12.03 -8.18
C LEU A 24 -3.28 12.38 -7.44
N LYS A 25 -4.16 13.17 -8.05
CA LYS A 25 -5.45 13.55 -7.44
C LYS A 25 -6.38 12.35 -7.25
N PRO A 26 -6.70 11.53 -8.28
CA PRO A 26 -7.50 10.34 -8.09
C PRO A 26 -6.83 9.30 -7.17
N ASP A 27 -5.51 9.13 -7.25
CA ASP A 27 -4.78 8.18 -6.41
C ASP A 27 -4.85 8.55 -4.92
N ILE A 28 -4.72 9.83 -4.57
CA ILE A 28 -4.89 10.29 -3.18
C ILE A 28 -6.32 9.98 -2.69
N LYS A 29 -7.34 10.25 -3.50
CA LYS A 29 -8.72 9.95 -3.13
C LYS A 29 -8.93 8.45 -2.92
N ALA A 30 -8.43 7.63 -3.83
CA ALA A 30 -8.49 6.17 -3.71
C ALA A 30 -7.74 5.68 -2.46
N GLY A 31 -6.54 6.20 -2.20
CA GLY A 31 -5.75 5.87 -1.02
C GLY A 31 -6.46 6.22 0.28
N LEU A 32 -7.11 7.39 0.37
CA LEU A 32 -7.92 7.77 1.53
C LEU A 32 -9.13 6.84 1.71
N SER A 33 -9.82 6.49 0.61
CA SER A 33 -10.92 5.52 0.66
C SER A 33 -10.46 4.14 1.13
N VAL A 34 -9.32 3.65 0.64
CA VAL A 34 -8.74 2.37 1.06
C VAL A 34 -8.35 2.43 2.53
N ALA A 35 -7.66 3.50 2.97
CA ALA A 35 -7.25 3.66 4.36
C ALA A 35 -8.44 3.69 5.33
N ALA A 36 -9.53 4.37 4.96
CA ALA A 36 -10.75 4.44 5.77
C ALA A 36 -11.39 3.06 6.01
N VAL A 37 -11.25 2.12 5.07
CA VAL A 37 -11.77 0.75 5.20
C VAL A 37 -10.74 -0.17 5.85
N ALA A 38 -9.47 -0.06 5.47
CA ALA A 38 -8.41 -0.94 5.94
C ALA A 38 -8.16 -0.79 7.45
N LEU A 39 -8.22 0.43 7.98
CA LEU A 39 -7.96 0.73 9.38
C LEU A 39 -8.91 -0.03 10.35
N PRO A 40 -10.25 0.10 10.25
CA PRO A 40 -11.15 -0.64 11.13
C PRO A 40 -11.10 -2.16 10.89
N VAL A 41 -10.88 -2.60 9.65
CA VAL A 41 -10.78 -4.03 9.32
C VAL A 41 -9.56 -4.65 9.99
N ALA A 42 -8.41 -4.00 9.95
CA ALA A 42 -7.18 -4.49 10.57
C ALA A 42 -7.30 -4.55 12.10
N ILE A 43 -7.92 -3.54 12.72
CA ILE A 43 -8.21 -3.52 14.16
C ILE A 43 -9.12 -4.71 14.52
N ALA A 44 -10.20 -4.92 13.78
CA ALA A 44 -11.12 -6.02 14.02
C ALA A 44 -10.42 -7.39 13.92
N TYR A 45 -9.59 -7.60 12.89
CA TYR A 45 -8.85 -8.86 12.74
C TYR A 45 -7.81 -9.08 13.84
N ALA A 46 -7.12 -8.03 14.30
CA ALA A 46 -6.14 -8.15 15.37
C ALA A 46 -6.80 -8.50 16.72
N GLU A 47 -7.97 -7.94 17.01
CA GLU A 47 -8.78 -8.31 18.17
C GLU A 47 -9.30 -9.75 18.06
N LEU A 48 -9.78 -10.16 16.87
CA LEU A 48 -10.20 -11.55 16.61
C LEU A 48 -9.04 -12.56 16.78
N ALA A 49 -7.82 -12.16 16.43
CA ALA A 49 -6.61 -12.96 16.60
C ALA A 49 -6.06 -12.93 18.05
N GLY A 50 -6.63 -12.12 18.95
CA GLY A 50 -6.23 -12.03 20.35
C GLY A 50 -4.88 -11.35 20.60
N VAL A 51 -4.33 -10.64 19.60
CA VAL A 51 -3.01 -9.96 19.67
C VAL A 51 -3.11 -8.47 19.99
N GLY A 52 -4.33 -7.93 20.04
CA GLY A 52 -4.64 -6.54 20.38
C GLY A 52 -4.61 -5.59 19.18
N ALA A 53 -5.49 -4.58 19.20
CA ALA A 53 -5.75 -3.64 18.11
C ALA A 53 -4.49 -2.98 17.50
N ILE A 54 -3.48 -2.69 18.32
CA ILE A 54 -2.25 -2.02 17.85
C ILE A 54 -1.47 -2.87 16.84
N VAL A 55 -1.52 -4.20 16.97
CA VAL A 55 -0.87 -5.13 16.03
C VAL A 55 -1.55 -5.06 14.66
N GLY A 56 -2.87 -4.83 14.63
CA GLY A 56 -3.62 -4.56 13.39
C GLY A 56 -3.12 -3.32 12.66
N LEU A 57 -2.82 -2.25 13.39
CA LEU A 57 -2.27 -1.02 12.81
C LEU A 57 -0.88 -1.23 12.20
N TYR A 58 -0.02 -2.04 12.83
CA TYR A 58 1.28 -2.37 12.26
C TYR A 58 1.13 -3.24 11.00
N SER A 59 0.24 -4.23 11.04
CA SER A 59 -0.03 -5.15 9.94
C SER A 59 -0.71 -4.50 8.73
N CYS A 60 -1.36 -3.34 8.87
CA CYS A 60 -1.95 -2.64 7.72
C CYS A 60 -1.00 -1.65 7.04
N ILE A 61 0.17 -1.38 7.63
CA ILE A 61 1.21 -0.48 7.09
C ILE A 61 2.37 -1.29 6.53
N LEU A 62 2.83 -2.27 7.29
CA LEU A 62 3.89 -3.21 6.91
C LEU A 62 3.25 -4.49 6.35
N PRO A 63 3.96 -5.24 5.49
CA PRO A 63 3.47 -6.53 5.02
C PRO A 63 3.21 -7.51 6.17
#